data_AF-A0A920V7D5-F1
#
_entry.id   AF-A0A920V7D5-F1
#
_cell.length_a   1.000
_cell.length_b   1.000
_cell.length_c   1.000
_cell.angle_alpha   90.00
_cell.angle_beta   90.00
_cell.angle_gamma   90.00
#
_symmetry.space_group_name_H-M   'P 1'
#
loop_
_entity.id
_entity.type
_entity.pdbx_description
1 polymer ?
#
loop_
_entity_poly.entity_id
_entity_poly.type
_entity_poly.pdbx_seq_one_letter_code
_entity_poly.pdbx_strand_id
1 'polypeptide(L)'
;MTEDKKIFATPKVRKFARELGANVSQIKGTERKGRITEEDVKTFVSNQLKESKNIEVDNQSSEKIKNEYNHSDFGEIEIKDVPRVKKIAALHLVNSGKTIPHVTHHDEADITEMEEFRNSLTDTFTGEKKKITPLAFIIKALVATLKKFSTFNSSIEDIDKGKMTIKKYYHIGIAVDTPHGLMVPKLRNTNNKNISLISKELKEISDKCRNLKIEKKNFLEAQ
;
A
#
# COMPACT_ATOMS: atom_id res chain seq x y z
N MET A 1 46.57 -24.87 5.05
CA MET A 1 46.92 -26.11 4.31
C MET A 1 45.62 -26.85 4.04
N THR A 2 45.11 -26.78 2.82
CA THR A 2 43.90 -27.50 2.41
C THR A 2 44.24 -28.98 2.26
N GLU A 3 43.59 -29.83 3.05
CA GLU A 3 43.69 -31.29 2.89
C GLU A 3 43.26 -31.68 1.48
N ASP A 4 44.18 -32.21 0.68
CA ASP A 4 43.90 -32.78 -0.64
C ASP A 4 43.05 -34.04 -0.46
N LYS A 5 41.73 -33.86 -0.38
CA LYS A 5 40.75 -34.94 -0.44
C LYS A 5 40.97 -35.66 -1.76
N LYS A 6 41.50 -36.88 -1.72
CA LYS A 6 41.84 -37.66 -2.92
C LYS A 6 40.55 -38.03 -3.67
N ILE A 7 40.19 -37.24 -4.69
CA ILE A 7 38.97 -37.44 -5.48
C ILE A 7 39.17 -38.58 -6.48
N PHE A 8 38.46 -39.69 -6.28
CA PHE A 8 38.48 -40.82 -7.19
C PHE A 8 37.42 -40.66 -8.27
N ALA A 9 37.79 -40.03 -9.40
CA ALA A 9 36.94 -39.88 -10.58
C ALA A 9 37.76 -40.07 -11.85
N THR A 10 37.23 -40.81 -12.82
CA THR A 10 37.90 -41.02 -14.11
C THR A 10 37.92 -39.72 -14.93
N PRO A 11 38.88 -39.55 -15.87
CA PRO A 11 38.96 -38.35 -16.71
C PRO A 11 37.65 -38.05 -17.47
N LYS A 12 36.95 -39.11 -17.91
CA LYS A 12 35.65 -39.01 -18.58
C LYS A 12 34.58 -38.38 -17.67
N VAL A 13 34.46 -38.83 -16.42
CA VAL A 13 33.51 -38.30 -15.44
C VAL A 13 33.85 -36.85 -15.04
N ARG A 14 35.14 -36.51 -14.93
CA ARG A 14 35.58 -35.12 -14.66
C ARG A 14 35.23 -34.17 -15.81
N LYS A 15 35.38 -34.62 -17.06
CA LYS A 15 34.96 -33.86 -18.24
C LYS A 15 33.44 -33.66 -18.24
N PHE A 16 32.69 -34.74 -18.02
CA PHE A 16 31.23 -34.71 -17.97
C PHE A 16 30.68 -33.78 -16.88
N ALA A 17 31.25 -33.80 -15.67
CA ALA A 17 30.86 -32.88 -14.60
C ALA A 17 31.15 -31.42 -14.97
N ARG A 18 32.27 -31.13 -15.64
CA ARG A 18 32.61 -29.77 -16.10
C ARG A 18 31.65 -29.26 -17.18
N GLU A 19 31.24 -30.14 -18.10
CA GLU A 19 30.24 -29.82 -19.15
C GLU A 19 28.88 -29.47 -18.54
N LEU A 20 28.52 -30.09 -17.41
CA LEU A 20 27.29 -29.81 -16.67
C LEU A 20 27.45 -28.73 -15.58
N GLY A 21 28.62 -28.07 -15.49
CA GLY A 21 28.89 -27.03 -14.49
C GLY A 21 28.98 -27.52 -13.04
N ALA A 22 29.08 -28.83 -12.81
CA ALA A 22 29.14 -29.44 -11.48
C ALA A 22 30.59 -29.58 -10.97
N ASN A 23 30.84 -29.20 -9.71
CA ASN A 23 32.15 -29.37 -9.09
C ASN A 23 32.30 -30.78 -8.50
N VAL A 24 33.23 -31.57 -9.06
CA VAL A 24 33.49 -32.97 -8.67
C VAL A 24 33.88 -33.11 -7.19
N SER A 25 34.42 -32.05 -6.56
CA SER A 25 34.77 -32.08 -5.12
C SER A 25 33.54 -32.11 -4.19
N GLN A 26 32.37 -31.70 -4.69
CA GLN A 26 31.11 -31.61 -3.95
C GLN A 26 30.23 -32.84 -4.16
N ILE A 27 30.61 -33.73 -5.09
CA ILE A 27 29.83 -34.92 -5.45
C ILE A 27 30.29 -36.10 -4.59
N LYS A 28 29.35 -36.74 -3.90
CA LYS A 28 29.60 -37.95 -3.12
C LYS A 28 29.49 -39.18 -4.03
N GLY A 29 30.61 -39.85 -4.28
CA GLY A 29 30.64 -41.06 -5.12
C GLY A 29 30.08 -42.29 -4.41
N THR A 30 29.30 -43.09 -5.13
CA THR A 30 28.64 -44.30 -4.59
C THR A 30 29.42 -45.59 -4.83
N GLU A 31 30.43 -45.60 -5.71
CA GLU A 31 31.20 -46.81 -6.03
C GLU A 31 32.30 -47.14 -5.01
N ARG A 32 32.89 -48.34 -5.15
CA ARG A 32 33.97 -48.86 -4.28
C ARG A 32 35.11 -47.82 -4.13
N LYS A 33 35.49 -47.57 -2.86
CA LYS A 33 36.46 -46.51 -2.45
C LYS A 33 35.98 -45.07 -2.71
N GLY A 34 34.67 -44.84 -2.79
CA GLY A 34 34.09 -43.50 -2.97
C GLY A 34 34.31 -42.94 -4.38
N ARG A 35 34.35 -43.82 -5.38
CA ARG A 35 34.54 -43.42 -6.78
C ARG A 35 33.27 -42.76 -7.31
N ILE A 36 33.44 -41.67 -8.05
CA ILE A 36 32.34 -40.89 -8.63
C ILE A 36 32.03 -41.43 -10.03
N THR A 37 30.76 -41.74 -10.27
CA THR A 37 30.23 -42.21 -11.55
C THR A 37 29.47 -41.11 -12.30
N GLU A 38 29.10 -41.37 -13.56
CA GLU A 38 28.26 -40.43 -14.34
C GLU A 38 26.85 -40.28 -13.74
N GLU A 39 26.34 -41.31 -13.08
CA GLU A 39 25.03 -41.30 -12.41
C GLU A 39 25.02 -40.40 -11.18
N ASP A 40 26.11 -40.39 -10.40
CA ASP A 40 26.29 -39.49 -9.25
C ASP A 40 26.26 -38.02 -9.69
N VAL A 41 26.91 -37.70 -10.83
CA VAL A 41 26.91 -36.34 -11.41
C VAL A 41 25.50 -35.93 -11.86
N LYS A 42 24.78 -36.81 -12.56
CA LYS A 42 23.40 -36.54 -12.99
C LYS A 42 22.46 -36.32 -11.81
N THR A 43 22.62 -37.13 -10.76
CA THR A 43 21.79 -37.05 -9.55
C THR A 43 22.08 -35.76 -8.78
N PHE A 44 23.36 -35.36 -8.66
CA PHE A 44 23.76 -34.11 -8.06
C PHE A 44 23.17 -32.89 -8.78
N VAL A 45 23.29 -32.84 -10.11
CA VAL A 45 22.74 -31.74 -10.92
C VAL A 45 21.21 -31.69 -10.86
N SER A 46 20.54 -32.84 -10.90
CA SER A 46 19.08 -32.92 -10.77
C SER A 46 18.59 -32.45 -9.39
N ASN A 47 19.32 -32.79 -8.32
CA ASN A 47 19.01 -32.31 -6.98
C ASN A 47 19.29 -30.81 -6.83
N GLN A 48 20.38 -30.30 -7.41
CA GLN A 48 20.68 -28.87 -7.40
C GLN A 48 19.61 -28.05 -8.16
N LEU A 49 19.08 -28.58 -9.26
CA LEU A 49 17.95 -27.98 -10.00
C LEU A 49 16.63 -28.04 -9.21
N LYS A 50 16.45 -29.04 -8.33
CA LYS A 50 15.29 -29.14 -7.42
C LYS A 50 15.45 -28.23 -6.20
N GLU A 51 16.65 -28.10 -5.64
CA GLU A 51 16.97 -27.16 -4.56
C GLU A 51 16.91 -25.71 -5.03
N SER A 52 17.31 -25.42 -6.27
CA SER A 52 17.16 -24.09 -6.88
C SER A 52 15.70 -23.67 -7.08
N LYS A 53 14.74 -24.61 -7.04
CA LYS A 53 13.29 -24.32 -7.00
C LYS A 53 12.74 -24.09 -5.59
N ASN A 54 13.53 -24.39 -4.55
CA ASN A 54 13.24 -24.08 -3.14
C ASN A 54 14.03 -22.87 -2.63
N ILE A 55 14.75 -22.16 -3.50
CA ILE A 55 15.16 -20.79 -3.21
C ILE A 55 13.91 -19.95 -3.33
N GLU A 56 13.36 -19.65 -2.16
CA GLU A 56 12.30 -18.69 -1.91
C GLU A 56 12.46 -17.47 -2.81
N VAL A 57 11.35 -17.12 -3.45
CA VAL A 57 11.16 -15.82 -4.10
C VAL A 57 11.44 -14.75 -3.04
N ASP A 58 12.63 -14.16 -3.14
CA ASP A 58 12.97 -12.77 -2.86
C ASP A 58 12.07 -12.06 -1.85
N ASN A 59 12.27 -12.35 -0.56
CA ASN A 59 12.12 -11.30 0.44
C ASN A 59 13.43 -10.51 0.43
N GLN A 60 13.56 -9.60 -0.54
CA GLN A 60 14.37 -8.40 -0.41
C GLN A 60 13.91 -7.68 0.87
N SER A 61 14.46 -8.08 2.01
CA SER A 61 14.50 -7.26 3.19
C SER A 61 15.29 -6.03 2.77
N SER A 62 14.58 -4.95 2.46
CA SER A 62 15.18 -3.65 2.23
C SER A 62 16.24 -3.43 3.31
N GLU A 63 17.51 -3.44 2.94
CA GLU A 63 18.61 -3.11 3.84
C GLU A 63 18.30 -1.71 4.38
N LYS A 64 17.85 -1.65 5.64
CA LYS A 64 17.64 -0.37 6.31
C LYS A 64 19.02 0.27 6.38
N ILE A 65 19.19 1.39 5.69
CA ILE A 65 20.35 2.27 5.84
C ILE A 65 20.53 2.48 7.34
N LYS A 66 21.60 1.91 7.91
CA LYS A 66 21.92 2.10 9.32
C LYS A 66 22.53 3.49 9.44
N ASN A 67 21.93 4.34 10.27
CA ASN A 67 22.56 5.61 10.63
C ASN A 67 23.88 5.31 11.36
N GLU A 68 24.96 5.97 10.92
CA GLU A 68 26.30 5.82 11.51
C GLU A 68 26.42 6.47 12.90
N TYR A 69 25.55 7.45 13.19
CA TYR A 69 25.56 8.23 14.44
C TYR A 69 24.28 8.00 15.26
N ASN A 70 24.41 8.07 16.59
CA ASN A 70 23.27 8.05 17.49
C ASN A 70 22.71 9.46 17.66
N HIS A 71 21.39 9.58 17.81
CA HIS A 71 20.76 10.90 18.00
C HIS A 71 21.23 11.63 19.26
N SER A 72 21.67 10.91 20.29
CA SER A 72 22.24 11.46 21.53
C SER A 72 23.57 12.18 21.33
N ASP A 73 24.28 11.91 20.24
CA ASP A 73 25.61 12.49 19.98
C ASP A 73 25.52 14.00 19.68
N PHE A 74 24.31 14.52 19.42
CA PHE A 74 24.05 15.91 19.04
C PHE A 74 23.28 16.72 20.10
N GLY A 75 23.03 16.15 21.29
CA GLY A 75 22.35 16.86 22.39
C GLY A 75 21.33 16.01 23.15
N GLU A 76 20.56 16.64 24.02
CA GLU A 76 19.49 15.99 24.79
C GLU A 76 18.38 15.48 23.87
N ILE A 77 17.96 14.23 24.09
CA ILE A 77 16.92 13.57 23.30
C ILE A 77 15.74 13.13 24.18
N GLU A 78 14.55 13.16 23.60
CA GLU A 78 13.34 12.61 24.20
C GLU A 78 12.75 11.56 23.26
N ILE A 79 12.58 10.33 23.76
CA ILE A 79 11.98 9.23 22.98
C ILE A 79 10.47 9.21 23.26
N LYS A 80 9.66 9.39 22.22
CA LYS A 80 8.20 9.32 22.29
C LYS A 80 7.66 8.17 21.44
N ASP A 81 6.70 7.46 22.01
CA ASP A 81 5.95 6.45 21.26
C ASP A 81 5.09 7.08 20.17
N VAL A 82 5.17 6.52 18.96
CA VAL A 82 4.30 6.93 17.86
C VAL A 82 2.86 6.45 18.14
N PRO A 83 1.86 7.35 18.11
CA PRO A 83 0.45 6.98 18.29
C PRO A 83 0.01 5.89 17.32
N ARG A 84 -0.88 4.99 17.77
CA ARG A 84 -1.38 3.85 16.97
C ARG A 84 -1.98 4.29 15.63
N VAL A 85 -2.73 5.40 15.59
CA VAL A 85 -3.33 5.95 14.37
C VAL A 85 -2.26 6.30 13.34
N LYS A 86 -1.17 6.95 13.77
CA LYS A 86 -0.04 7.30 12.91
C LYS A 86 0.72 6.07 12.41
N LYS A 87 0.89 5.04 13.26
CA LYS A 87 1.52 3.75 12.85
C LYS A 87 0.74 3.07 11.71
N ILE A 88 -0.59 3.04 11.81
CA ILE A 88 -1.44 2.45 10.76
C ILE A 88 -1.40 3.32 9.48
N ALA A 89 -1.52 4.64 9.62
CA ALA A 89 -1.48 5.55 8.48
C ALA A 89 -0.16 5.47 7.71
N ALA A 90 0.97 5.35 8.41
CA ALA A 90 2.29 5.24 7.80
C ALA A 90 2.40 4.03 6.86
N LEU A 91 1.88 2.86 7.27
CA LEU A 91 1.90 1.65 6.43
C LEU A 91 1.12 1.87 5.13
N HIS A 92 -0.07 2.46 5.21
CA HIS A 92 -0.88 2.76 4.02
C HIS A 92 -0.23 3.81 3.11
N LEU A 93 0.39 4.83 3.69
CA LEU A 93 1.08 5.87 2.92
C LEU A 93 2.28 5.31 2.16
N VAL A 94 3.09 4.46 2.80
CA VAL A 94 4.21 3.78 2.15
C VAL A 94 3.72 2.86 1.04
N ASN A 95 2.64 2.11 1.28
CA ASN A 95 2.05 1.26 0.24
C ASN A 95 1.59 2.09 -0.96
N SER A 96 0.77 3.12 -0.73
CA SER A 96 0.27 4.02 -1.77
C SER A 96 1.40 4.69 -2.56
N GLY A 97 2.45 5.17 -1.89
CA GLY A 97 3.58 5.80 -2.55
C GLY A 97 4.45 4.84 -3.37
N LYS A 98 4.44 3.55 -3.06
CA LYS A 98 5.17 2.52 -3.82
C LYS A 98 4.36 1.95 -4.98
N THR A 99 3.05 1.79 -4.80
CA THR A 99 2.20 1.05 -5.75
C THR A 99 1.50 1.95 -6.77
N ILE A 100 1.22 3.20 -6.43
CA ILE A 100 0.43 4.09 -7.28
C ILE A 100 1.37 5.11 -7.96
N PRO A 101 1.40 5.17 -9.30
CA PRO A 101 2.12 6.21 -10.03
C PRO A 101 1.36 7.53 -9.90
N HIS A 102 1.64 8.29 -8.85
CA HIS A 102 0.97 9.56 -8.60
C HIS A 102 1.37 10.63 -9.63
N VAL A 103 0.36 11.30 -10.19
CA VAL A 103 0.52 12.53 -10.98
C VAL A 103 -0.31 13.61 -10.31
N THR A 104 0.27 14.80 -10.17
CA THR A 104 -0.42 15.96 -9.60
C THR A 104 -0.84 16.91 -10.70
N HIS A 105 -2.04 17.47 -10.56
CA HIS A 105 -2.59 18.51 -11.42
C HIS A 105 -3.22 19.58 -10.53
N HIS A 106 -3.00 20.84 -10.88
CA HIS A 106 -3.48 21.99 -10.14
C HIS A 106 -4.22 22.90 -11.11
N ASP A 107 -5.35 23.42 -10.66
CA ASP A 107 -6.19 24.34 -11.40
C ASP A 107 -6.92 25.25 -10.40
N GLU A 108 -7.43 26.38 -10.89
CA GLU A 108 -8.15 27.37 -10.08
C GLU A 108 -9.61 27.44 -10.53
N ALA A 109 -10.52 27.60 -9.57
CA ALA A 109 -11.94 27.75 -9.84
C ALA A 109 -12.47 28.95 -9.06
N ASP A 110 -13.10 29.88 -9.78
CA ASP A 110 -13.86 30.96 -9.15
C ASP A 110 -15.13 30.40 -8.51
N ILE A 111 -15.32 30.68 -7.22
CA ILE A 111 -16.45 30.22 -6.41
C ILE A 111 -17.39 31.37 -6.00
N THR A 112 -17.26 32.56 -6.59
CA THR A 112 -18.01 33.77 -6.22
C THR A 112 -19.52 33.53 -6.23
N GLU A 113 -20.07 33.02 -7.34
CA GLU A 113 -21.51 32.71 -7.46
C GLU A 113 -21.97 31.63 -6.46
N MET A 114 -21.11 30.64 -6.19
CA MET A 114 -21.40 29.59 -5.21
C MET A 114 -21.46 30.17 -3.80
N GLU A 115 -20.55 31.08 -3.44
CA GLU A 115 -20.54 31.76 -2.14
C GLU A 115 -21.74 32.69 -1.97
N GLU A 116 -22.11 33.45 -3.00
CA GLU A 116 -23.32 34.27 -3.01
C GLU A 116 -24.57 33.41 -2.81
N PHE A 117 -24.71 32.32 -3.56
CA PHE A 117 -25.81 31.37 -3.39
C PHE A 117 -25.80 30.73 -1.99
N ARG A 118 -24.64 30.31 -1.49
CA ARG A 118 -24.52 29.75 -0.13
C ARG A 118 -24.94 30.76 0.92
N ASN A 119 -24.63 32.04 0.72
CA ASN A 119 -24.97 33.11 1.64
C ASN A 119 -26.45 33.47 1.63
N SER A 120 -27.15 33.26 0.51
CA SER A 120 -28.59 33.51 0.38
C SER A 120 -29.46 32.39 0.97
N LEU A 121 -28.89 31.22 1.25
CA LEU A 121 -29.64 30.09 1.83
C LEU A 121 -30.13 30.39 3.25
N THR A 122 -31.44 30.56 3.39
CA THR A 122 -32.14 30.68 4.67
C THR A 122 -33.05 29.47 4.93
N ASP A 123 -33.38 29.27 6.20
CA ASP A 123 -34.40 28.34 6.63
C ASP A 123 -35.79 28.93 6.34
N THR A 124 -36.63 28.13 5.71
CA THR A 124 -37.96 28.58 5.25
C THR A 124 -38.91 28.82 6.42
N PHE A 125 -38.69 28.18 7.57
CA PHE A 125 -39.54 28.32 8.76
C PHE A 125 -38.99 29.36 9.73
N THR A 126 -37.68 29.32 10.02
CA THR A 126 -37.08 30.24 11.01
C THR A 126 -36.60 31.55 10.39
N GLY A 127 -36.42 31.62 9.06
CA GLY A 127 -35.79 32.75 8.38
C GLY A 127 -34.28 32.87 8.62
N GLU A 128 -33.71 32.01 9.46
CA GLU A 128 -32.29 32.07 9.81
C GLU A 128 -31.40 31.56 8.68
N LYS A 129 -30.21 32.13 8.56
CA LYS A 129 -29.20 31.70 7.58
C LYS A 129 -28.77 30.26 7.85
N LYS A 130 -28.87 29.39 6.84
CA LYS A 130 -28.41 28.00 6.93
C LYS A 130 -26.88 27.98 7.03
N LYS A 131 -26.36 27.38 8.10
CA LYS A 131 -24.91 27.19 8.30
C LYS A 131 -24.39 26.03 7.46
N ILE A 132 -24.30 26.22 6.16
CA ILE A 132 -23.75 25.25 5.21
C ILE A 132 -22.34 25.66 4.83
N THR A 133 -21.41 24.71 4.87
CA THR A 133 -20.01 24.93 4.48
C THR A 133 -19.86 24.83 2.95
N PRO A 134 -18.88 25.52 2.37
CA PRO A 134 -18.55 25.39 0.93
C PRO A 134 -18.26 23.94 0.53
N LEU A 135 -17.66 23.16 1.45
CA LEU A 135 -17.34 21.76 1.24
C LEU A 135 -18.55 20.90 0.84
N ALA A 136 -19.76 21.21 1.34
CA ALA A 136 -20.96 20.47 0.95
C ALA A 136 -21.30 20.62 -0.54
N PHE A 137 -21.04 21.79 -1.12
CA PHE A 137 -21.20 22.07 -2.55
C PHE A 137 -20.13 21.35 -3.37
N ILE A 138 -18.88 21.42 -2.93
CA ILE A 138 -17.75 20.74 -3.56
C ILE A 138 -17.99 19.22 -3.62
N ILE A 139 -18.46 18.62 -2.51
CA ILE A 139 -18.82 17.21 -2.47
C ILE A 139 -19.93 16.90 -3.48
N LYS A 140 -20.94 17.76 -3.61
CA LYS A 140 -22.04 17.55 -4.54
C LYS A 140 -21.58 17.65 -6.00
N ALA A 141 -20.72 18.62 -6.30
CA ALA A 141 -20.09 18.78 -7.62
C ALA A 141 -19.21 17.57 -7.96
N LEU A 142 -18.35 17.15 -7.02
CA LEU A 142 -17.49 15.96 -7.17
C LEU A 142 -18.32 14.72 -7.51
N VAL A 143 -19.43 14.47 -6.81
CA VAL A 143 -20.30 13.32 -7.12
C VAL A 143 -20.93 13.41 -8.51
N ALA A 144 -21.30 14.62 -8.97
CA ALA A 144 -21.79 14.81 -10.33
C ALA A 144 -20.69 14.51 -11.37
N THR A 145 -19.46 14.97 -11.11
CA THR A 145 -18.29 14.69 -11.96
C THR A 145 -17.95 13.21 -12.01
N LEU A 146 -17.95 12.51 -10.87
CA LEU A 146 -17.69 11.06 -10.80
C LEU A 146 -18.76 10.25 -11.55
N LYS A 147 -20.02 10.72 -11.60
CA LYS A 147 -21.07 10.10 -12.42
C LYS A 147 -20.81 10.27 -13.92
N LYS A 148 -20.34 11.45 -14.33
CA LYS A 148 -20.02 11.77 -15.73
C LYS A 148 -18.76 11.04 -16.21
N PHE A 149 -17.75 10.93 -15.35
CA PHE A 149 -16.46 10.30 -15.64
C PHE A 149 -16.24 9.10 -14.72
N SER A 150 -16.92 7.98 -15.01
CA SER A 150 -16.96 6.82 -14.12
C SER A 150 -15.61 6.12 -13.90
N THR A 151 -14.64 6.35 -14.79
CA THR A 151 -13.25 5.85 -14.64
C THR A 151 -12.52 6.47 -13.46
N PHE A 152 -12.95 7.64 -12.97
CA PHE A 152 -12.41 8.20 -11.72
C PHE A 152 -13.02 7.53 -10.47
N ASN A 153 -14.15 6.84 -10.60
CA ASN A 153 -14.80 6.10 -9.52
C ASN A 153 -14.60 4.58 -9.66
N SER A 154 -13.36 4.16 -9.87
CA SER A 154 -13.00 2.74 -10.00
C SER A 154 -11.80 2.35 -9.15
N SER A 155 -11.65 1.04 -8.93
CA SER A 155 -10.43 0.43 -8.37
C SER A 155 -9.77 -0.47 -9.40
N ILE A 156 -8.44 -0.50 -9.39
CA ILE A 156 -7.62 -1.48 -10.12
C ILE A 156 -7.04 -2.39 -9.04
N GLU A 157 -7.55 -3.62 -8.93
CA GLU A 157 -7.11 -4.58 -7.92
C GLU A 157 -5.91 -5.41 -8.39
N ASP A 158 -5.85 -5.68 -9.70
CA ASP A 158 -4.80 -6.50 -10.31
C ASP A 158 -4.58 -6.00 -11.74
N ILE A 159 -3.49 -5.25 -11.92
CA ILE A 159 -3.12 -4.69 -13.22
C ILE A 159 -2.69 -5.80 -14.20
N ASP A 160 -2.13 -6.91 -13.70
CA ASP A 160 -1.66 -8.04 -14.51
C ASP A 160 -2.84 -8.78 -15.14
N LYS A 161 -3.98 -8.82 -14.46
CA LYS A 161 -5.25 -9.34 -15.01
C LYS A 161 -5.97 -8.35 -15.93
N GLY A 162 -5.56 -7.07 -15.97
CA GLY A 162 -6.17 -6.03 -16.79
C GLY A 162 -7.63 -5.72 -16.44
N LYS A 163 -8.09 -6.02 -15.22
CA LYS A 163 -9.48 -5.80 -14.79
C LYS A 163 -9.62 -4.57 -13.90
N MET A 164 -10.65 -3.77 -14.17
CA MET A 164 -10.98 -2.57 -13.42
C MET A 164 -12.42 -2.64 -12.89
N THR A 165 -12.59 -2.38 -11.60
CA THR A 165 -13.90 -2.39 -10.92
C THR A 165 -14.51 -1.00 -10.91
N ILE A 166 -15.51 -0.76 -11.75
CA ILE A 166 -16.26 0.51 -11.78
C ILE A 166 -17.36 0.49 -10.73
N LYS A 167 -17.30 1.39 -9.76
CA LYS A 167 -18.26 1.46 -8.64
C LYS A 167 -19.49 2.27 -9.06
N LYS A 168 -20.69 1.74 -8.81
CA LYS A 168 -21.98 2.42 -9.05
C LYS A 168 -22.53 3.13 -7.80
N TYR A 169 -21.80 3.02 -6.69
CA TYR A 169 -22.04 3.77 -5.46
C TYR A 169 -21.00 4.89 -5.31
N TYR A 170 -21.37 5.94 -4.58
CA TYR A 170 -20.53 7.12 -4.37
C TYR A 170 -20.36 7.32 -2.88
N HIS A 171 -19.18 6.95 -2.38
CA HIS A 171 -18.77 7.13 -1.00
C HIS A 171 -17.60 8.09 -0.97
N ILE A 172 -17.72 9.19 -0.23
CA ILE A 172 -16.71 10.24 -0.21
C ILE A 172 -16.01 10.23 1.15
N GLY A 173 -14.71 9.96 1.14
CA GLY A 173 -13.86 10.10 2.31
C GLY A 173 -13.61 11.57 2.63
N ILE A 174 -13.74 11.95 3.89
CA ILE A 174 -13.47 13.31 4.36
C ILE A 174 -12.30 13.24 5.34
N ALA A 175 -11.19 13.87 5.00
CA ALA A 175 -10.05 13.95 5.88
C ALA A 175 -10.32 14.98 6.99
N VAL A 176 -10.39 14.50 8.24
CA VAL A 176 -10.64 15.32 9.43
C VAL A 176 -9.38 15.30 10.27
N ASP A 177 -8.81 16.49 10.48
CA ASP A 177 -7.70 16.68 11.41
C ASP A 177 -8.22 16.67 12.86
N THR A 178 -7.57 15.89 13.72
CA THR A 178 -7.94 15.72 15.12
C THR A 178 -6.69 15.71 15.99
N PRO A 179 -6.80 15.99 17.30
CA PRO A 179 -5.66 15.89 18.23
C PRO A 179 -4.98 14.51 18.26
N HIS A 180 -5.69 13.46 17.82
CA HIS A 180 -5.19 12.08 17.80
C HIS A 180 -4.57 11.67 16.46
N GLY A 181 -4.56 12.58 15.48
CA GLY A 181 -4.08 12.38 14.12
C GLY A 181 -5.17 12.51 13.06
N LEU A 182 -4.77 12.32 11.80
CA LEU A 182 -5.67 12.41 10.65
C LEU A 182 -6.63 11.21 10.61
N MET A 183 -7.92 11.48 10.55
CA MET A 183 -8.99 10.49 10.49
C MET A 183 -9.79 10.68 9.19
N VAL A 184 -10.09 9.60 8.46
CA VAL A 184 -10.80 9.69 7.18
C VAL A 184 -12.11 8.89 7.19
N PRO A 185 -13.18 9.44 7.78
CA PRO A 185 -14.52 8.87 7.67
C PRO A 185 -15.12 8.98 6.27
N LYS A 186 -16.05 8.08 5.93
CA LYS A 186 -16.78 8.08 4.65
C LYS A 186 -18.23 8.56 4.80
N LEU A 187 -18.61 9.53 3.97
CA LEU A 187 -20.01 9.84 3.67
C LEU A 187 -20.53 8.80 2.69
N ARG A 188 -21.51 7.99 3.12
CA ARG A 188 -22.07 6.90 2.30
C ARG A 188 -23.18 7.40 1.38
N ASN A 189 -23.28 6.83 0.17
CA ASN A 189 -24.34 7.09 -0.82
C ASN A 189 -24.62 8.58 -1.05
N THR A 190 -23.57 9.38 -1.18
CA THR A 190 -23.66 10.85 -1.27
C THR A 190 -24.45 11.30 -2.51
N ASN A 191 -24.52 10.45 -3.54
CA ASN A 191 -25.35 10.65 -4.72
C ASN A 191 -26.85 10.81 -4.43
N ASN A 192 -27.34 10.23 -3.33
CA ASN A 192 -28.75 10.26 -2.95
C ASN A 192 -29.07 11.36 -1.93
N LYS A 193 -28.10 12.22 -1.59
CA LYS A 193 -28.22 13.25 -0.55
C LYS A 193 -28.28 14.65 -1.15
N ASN A 194 -29.10 15.51 -0.55
CA ASN A 194 -29.10 16.95 -0.84
C ASN A 194 -28.01 17.67 -0.04
N ILE A 195 -27.76 18.94 -0.38
CA ILE A 195 -26.67 19.74 0.22
C ILE A 195 -26.87 19.91 1.74
N SER A 196 -28.12 20.15 2.18
CA SER A 196 -28.45 20.29 3.60
C SER A 196 -28.12 19.03 4.42
N LEU A 197 -28.47 17.85 3.88
CA LEU A 197 -28.20 16.57 4.54
C LEU A 197 -26.70 16.27 4.56
N ILE A 198 -25.99 16.52 3.46
CA ILE A 198 -24.53 16.40 3.40
C ILE A 198 -23.88 17.30 4.46
N SER A 199 -24.32 18.56 4.57
CA SER A 199 -23.79 19.50 5.55
C SER A 199 -24.03 19.04 6.99
N LYS A 200 -25.21 18.48 7.29
CA LYS A 200 -25.55 17.94 8.60
C LYS A 200 -24.66 16.75 8.95
N GLU A 201 -24.56 15.77 8.06
CA GLU A 201 -23.73 14.58 8.27
C GLU A 201 -22.25 14.93 8.39
N LEU A 202 -21.75 15.87 7.59
CA LEU A 202 -20.38 16.34 7.66
C LEU A 202 -20.05 16.90 9.05
N LYS A 203 -20.96 17.71 9.61
CA LYS A 203 -20.82 18.24 10.97
C LYS A 203 -20.81 17.12 12.01
N GLU A 204 -21.79 16.23 11.96
CA GLU A 204 -21.89 15.09 12.89
C GLU A 204 -20.67 14.18 12.85
N ILE A 205 -20.16 13.88 11.65
CA ILE A 205 -18.97 13.06 11.45
C ILE A 205 -17.73 13.77 12.00
N SER A 206 -17.57 15.06 11.70
CA SER A 206 -16.44 15.85 12.21
C SER A 206 -16.42 15.90 13.73
N ASP A 207 -17.59 16.11 14.36
CA ASP A 207 -17.73 16.12 15.81
C ASP A 207 -17.46 14.74 16.42
N LYS A 208 -17.93 13.66 15.77
CA LYS A 208 -17.64 12.29 16.22
C LYS A 208 -16.16 11.94 16.10
N CYS A 209 -15.46 12.40 15.05
CA CYS A 209 -14.02 12.21 14.89
C CYS A 209 -13.24 12.92 16.00
N ARG A 210 -13.52 14.21 16.24
CA ARG A 210 -12.85 15.00 17.28
C ARG A 210 -13.06 14.43 18.68
N ASN A 211 -14.24 13.85 18.94
CA ASN A 211 -14.58 13.26 20.23
C ASN A 211 -14.29 11.76 20.34
N LEU A 212 -13.64 11.14 19.34
CA LEU A 212 -13.38 9.68 19.27
C LEU A 212 -14.62 8.79 19.40
N LYS A 213 -15.81 9.29 19.05
CA LYS A 213 -17.10 8.56 19.09
C LYS A 213 -17.48 7.94 17.75
N ILE A 214 -16.57 7.94 16.78
CA ILE A 214 -16.83 7.42 15.45
C ILE A 214 -16.61 5.90 15.39
N GLU A 215 -17.63 5.18 14.92
CA GLU A 215 -17.55 3.74 14.79
C GLU A 215 -16.61 3.30 13.67
N LYS A 216 -15.92 2.17 13.86
CA LYS A 216 -14.96 1.61 12.89
C LYS A 216 -15.55 1.41 11.49
N LYS A 217 -16.85 1.07 11.39
CA LYS A 217 -17.56 0.86 10.11
C LYS A 217 -17.64 2.11 9.23
N ASN A 218 -17.42 3.29 9.83
CA ASN A 218 -17.52 4.57 9.13
C ASN A 218 -16.19 5.00 8.50
N PHE A 219 -15.11 4.26 8.69
CA PHE A 219 -13.86 4.50 7.96
C PHE A 219 -13.89 3.84 6.57
N LEU A 220 -13.05 4.36 5.67
CA LEU A 220 -12.70 3.63 4.46
C LEU A 220 -12.08 2.29 4.85
N GLU A 221 -12.62 1.22 4.28
CA GLU A 221 -11.89 -0.04 4.24
C GLU A 221 -10.71 0.21 3.31
N ALA A 222 -9.50 0.13 3.86
CA ALA A 222 -8.31 0.07 3.03
C ALA A 222 -8.41 -1.25 2.25
N GLN A 223 -8.72 -1.12 0.95
CA GLN A 223 -8.51 -2.18 -0.03
C GLN A 223 -7.02 -2.16 -0.41
#